data_AF-A0AAV5TGL9-F1
#
_entry.id   AF-A0AAV5TGL9-F1
#
_cell.length_a   1.000
_cell.length_b   1.000
_cell.length_c   1.000
_cell.angle_alpha   90.00
_cell.angle_beta   90.00
_cell.angle_gamma   90.00
#
_symmetry.space_group_name_H-M   'P 1'
#
loop_
_entity.id
_entity.type
_entity.pdbx_description
1 polymer ?
#
loop_
_entity_poly.entity_id
_entity_poly.type
_entity_poly.pdbx_seq_one_letter_code
_entity_poly.pdbx_strand_id
1 'polypeptide(L)'
;MGIAAGAFTMVSIGVDRFISIAMPNQYRTMNKIVYLMLQFATISAFCAFNAFLIVYFYRDHDLICNIPAVFHDNGVVWWAYSGAAVHALAFILYFLTWPENLEVEKLARIFRTILLVTIFDLGGFALTQTLMATQNLIEMPGVFRNTIVV
;
A
#
# COMPACT_ATOMS: atom_id res chain seq x y z
N MET A 1 -0.28 12.73 -1.25
CA MET A 1 0.51 11.83 -0.38
C MET A 1 -0.32 11.02 0.63
N GLY A 2 -1.56 11.41 0.97
CA GLY A 2 -2.35 10.71 2.00
C GLY A 2 -2.54 9.20 1.78
N ILE A 3 -2.73 8.76 0.53
CA ILE A 3 -2.88 7.33 0.18
C ILE A 3 -1.59 6.55 0.45
N ALA A 4 -0.42 7.11 0.10
CA ALA A 4 0.86 6.46 0.33
C ALA A 4 1.17 6.32 1.84
N ALA A 5 0.88 7.37 2.61
CA ALA A 5 1.01 7.32 4.06
C ALA A 5 0.01 6.31 4.68
N GLY A 6 -1.24 6.29 4.21
CA GLY A 6 -2.27 5.35 4.64
C GLY A 6 -1.86 3.89 4.46
N ALA A 7 -1.40 3.52 3.26
CA ALA A 7 -0.96 2.15 2.96
C ALA A 7 0.18 1.68 3.89
N PHE A 8 1.16 2.55 4.16
CA PHE A 8 2.25 2.22 5.06
C PHE A 8 1.84 2.20 6.54
N THR A 9 0.85 3.00 6.95
CA THR A 9 0.30 2.90 8.31
C THR A 9 -0.38 1.57 8.55
N MET A 10 -1.04 0.99 7.54
CA MET A 10 -1.63 -0.35 7.64
C MET A 10 -0.55 -1.41 7.86
N VAL A 11 0.58 -1.35 7.13
CA VAL A 11 1.74 -2.21 7.39
C VAL A 11 2.26 -2.01 8.81
N SER A 12 2.38 -0.76 9.27
CA SER A 12 2.87 -0.44 10.61
C SER A 12 1.99 -1.05 11.71
N ILE A 13 0.67 -1.02 11.54
CA ILE A 13 -0.29 -1.68 12.44
C ILE A 13 -0.12 -3.20 12.38
N GLY A 14 0.03 -3.78 11.18
CA GLY A 14 0.30 -5.20 11.01
C GLY A 14 1.58 -5.66 11.72
N VAL A 15 2.67 -4.90 11.57
CA VAL A 15 3.95 -5.15 12.25
C VAL A 15 3.80 -5.04 13.76
N ASP A 16 3.11 -4.02 14.27
CA ASP A 16 2.85 -3.86 15.70
C ASP A 16 2.15 -5.08 16.30
N ARG A 17 1.12 -5.57 15.62
CA ARG A 17 0.38 -6.76 16.04
C ARG A 17 1.22 -8.02 15.92
N PHE A 18 2.02 -8.14 14.85
CA PHE A 18 2.91 -9.27 14.66
C PHE A 18 3.95 -9.38 15.77
N ILE A 19 4.63 -8.29 16.11
CA ILE A 19 5.64 -8.29 17.17
C ILE A 19 4.98 -8.55 18.54
N SER A 20 3.80 -7.98 18.79
CA SER A 20 3.06 -8.20 20.04
C SER A 20 2.69 -9.67 20.27
N ILE A 21 2.32 -10.39 19.21
CA ILE A 21 1.95 -11.81 19.27
C ILE A 21 3.18 -12.72 19.24
N ALA A 22 4.12 -12.47 18.33
CA ALA A 22 5.28 -13.34 18.13
C ALA A 22 6.33 -13.21 19.24
N MET A 23 6.51 -12.02 19.81
CA MET A 23 7.57 -11.71 20.78
C MET A 23 7.07 -10.80 21.93
N PRO A 24 6.08 -11.25 22.73
CA PRO A 24 5.43 -10.42 23.74
C PRO A 24 6.40 -9.88 24.82
N ASN A 25 7.39 -10.69 25.20
CA ASN A 25 8.37 -10.29 26.21
C ASN A 25 9.30 -9.17 25.72
N GLN A 26 9.71 -9.21 24.45
CA GLN A 26 10.53 -8.17 23.84
C GLN A 26 9.71 -6.91 23.55
N TYR A 27 8.47 -7.07 23.07
CA TYR A 27 7.56 -5.95 22.82
C TYR A 27 7.34 -5.11 24.09
N ARG A 28 7.27 -5.75 25.26
CA ARG A 28 7.08 -5.08 26.55
C ARG A 28 8.31 -4.28 27.02
N THR A 29 9.52 -4.73 26.68
CA THR A 29 10.77 -4.07 27.07
C THR A 29 11.30 -3.09 26.03
N MET A 30 10.68 -3.05 24.84
CA MET A 30 11.11 -2.21 23.73
C MET A 30 10.88 -0.72 24.04
N ASN A 31 11.86 0.12 23.66
CA ASN A 31 11.73 1.56 23.80
C ASN A 31 10.69 2.09 22.80
N LYS A 32 9.55 2.55 23.33
CA LYS A 32 8.42 3.08 22.55
C LYS A 32 8.81 4.23 21.62
N ILE A 33 9.71 5.12 22.06
CA ILE A 33 10.12 6.28 21.28
C ILE A 33 10.92 5.81 20.06
N VAL A 34 11.90 4.93 20.26
CA VAL A 34 12.73 4.40 19.16
C VAL A 34 11.86 3.63 18.16
N TYR A 35 10.92 2.83 18.66
CA TYR A 35 9.98 2.09 17.81
C TYR A 35 9.09 3.01 16.96
N LEU A 36 8.47 4.02 17.58
CA LEU A 36 7.62 4.98 16.88
C LEU A 36 8.41 5.80 15.87
N MET A 37 9.63 6.21 16.21
CA MET A 37 10.53 6.92 15.30
C MET A 37 10.89 6.05 14.09
N LEU A 38 11.10 4.74 14.28
CA LEU A 38 11.38 3.82 13.17
C LEU A 38 10.17 3.68 12.25
N GLN A 39 8.96 3.53 12.79
CA GLN A 39 7.72 3.51 11.98
C GLN A 39 7.49 4.84 11.25
N PHE A 40 7.76 5.97 11.90
CA PHE A 40 7.64 7.27 11.26
C PHE A 40 8.69 7.47 10.15
N ALA A 41 9.90 6.96 10.36
CA ALA A 41 10.97 7.00 9.37
C ALA A 41 10.63 6.15 8.13
N THR A 42 10.03 4.97 8.29
CA THR A 42 9.62 4.13 7.14
C THR A 42 8.49 4.78 6.34
N ILE A 43 7.48 5.36 7.01
CA ILE A 43 6.42 6.14 6.35
C ILE A 43 7.03 7.32 5.58
N SER A 44 7.94 8.06 6.22
CA SER A 44 8.60 9.22 5.60
C SER A 44 9.45 8.80 4.39
N ALA A 45 10.17 7.69 4.49
CA ALA A 45 10.97 7.15 3.40
C ALA A 45 10.10 6.73 2.20
N PHE A 46 8.94 6.10 2.44
CA PHE A 46 8.01 5.75 1.38
C PHE A 46 7.39 6.98 0.72
N CYS A 47 7.01 7.99 1.51
CA CYS A 47 6.54 9.27 0.99
C CYS A 47 7.62 9.97 0.15
N ALA A 48 8.88 9.95 0.61
CA ALA A 48 10.01 10.51 -0.12
C ALA A 48 10.27 9.75 -1.44
N PHE A 49 10.14 8.41 -1.44
CA PHE A 49 10.22 7.61 -2.65
C PHE A 49 9.12 7.98 -3.66
N ASN A 50 7.88 8.16 -3.19
CA ASN A 50 6.79 8.62 -4.06
C ASN A 50 7.06 10.03 -4.60
N ALA A 51 7.59 10.94 -3.78
CA ALA A 51 7.97 12.28 -4.23
C ALA A 51 9.07 12.23 -5.28
N PHE A 52 10.07 11.35 -5.08
CA PHE A 52 11.14 11.12 -6.02
C PHE A 52 10.60 10.62 -7.37
N LEU A 53 9.66 9.67 -7.38
CA LEU A 53 9.03 9.20 -8.62
C LEU A 53 8.32 10.33 -9.38
N ILE A 54 7.63 11.23 -8.68
CA ILE A 54 6.94 12.36 -9.28
C ILE A 54 7.93 13.34 -9.92
N VAL A 55 9.01 13.68 -9.22
CA VAL A 55 10.00 14.67 -9.68
C VAL A 55 10.88 14.10 -10.79
N TYR A 56 11.32 12.84 -10.65
CA TYR A 56 12.25 12.22 -11.59
C TYR A 56 11.61 11.96 -12.96
N PHE A 57 10.34 11.55 -12.99
CA PHE A 57 9.61 11.30 -14.23
C PHE A 57 8.77 12.50 -14.70
N TYR A 58 8.98 13.70 -14.12
CA TYR A 58 8.16 14.86 -14.44
C TYR A 58 8.22 15.24 -15.93
N ARG A 59 7.05 15.44 -16.56
CA ARG A 59 6.94 15.89 -17.95
C ARG A 59 5.66 16.71 -18.17
N ASP A 60 5.76 17.87 -18.81
CA ASP A 60 4.58 18.70 -19.08
C ASP A 60 3.60 18.00 -20.04
N HIS A 61 2.34 17.87 -19.62
CA HIS A 61 1.23 17.37 -20.43
C HIS A 61 -0.12 17.78 -19.80
N ASP A 62 -1.18 17.77 -20.60
CA ASP A 62 -2.53 18.05 -20.13
C ASP A 62 -3.09 16.84 -19.37
N LEU A 63 -3.53 17.08 -18.13
CA LEU A 63 -3.91 16.04 -17.18
C LEU A 63 -5.41 16.09 -16.87
N ILE A 64 -6.07 14.93 -16.99
CA ILE A 64 -7.37 14.71 -16.34
C ILE A 64 -7.12 14.60 -14.84
N CYS A 65 -7.92 15.29 -14.01
CA CYS A 65 -7.78 15.28 -12.56
C CYS A 65 -7.97 13.86 -12.01
N ASN A 66 -6.86 13.15 -11.78
CA ASN A 66 -6.85 11.77 -11.35
C ASN A 66 -5.57 11.48 -10.53
N ILE A 67 -5.65 10.57 -9.57
CA ILE A 67 -4.59 10.27 -8.60
C ILE A 67 -3.30 9.72 -9.26
N PRO A 68 -3.34 8.69 -10.14
CA PRO A 68 -2.14 8.18 -10.81
C PRO A 68 -1.60 9.15 -11.87
N ALA A 69 -2.36 10.16 -12.28
CA ALA A 69 -1.97 11.09 -13.34
C ALA A 69 -0.74 11.94 -12.96
N VAL A 70 -0.43 12.03 -11.66
CA VAL A 70 0.80 12.69 -11.18
C VAL A 70 2.06 11.88 -11.52
N PHE A 71 1.93 10.57 -11.74
CA PHE A 71 3.03 9.69 -12.13
C PHE A 71 3.04 9.54 -13.65
N HIS A 72 4.23 9.61 -14.26
CA HIS A 72 4.40 9.60 -15.72
C HIS A 72 5.10 8.33 -16.18
N ASP A 73 4.80 7.88 -17.41
CA ASP A 73 5.46 6.76 -18.09
C ASP A 73 5.69 5.54 -17.16
N ASN A 74 6.94 5.12 -17.02
CA ASN A 74 7.36 4.02 -16.14
C ASN A 74 7.16 4.33 -14.65
N GLY A 75 7.02 5.60 -14.25
CA GLY A 75 6.73 6.01 -12.88
C GLY A 75 5.39 5.48 -12.39
N VAL A 76 4.38 5.36 -13.26
CA VAL A 76 3.09 4.73 -12.92
C VAL A 76 3.29 3.25 -12.57
N VAL A 77 4.11 2.56 -13.35
CA VAL A 77 4.44 1.14 -13.15
C VAL A 77 5.18 0.94 -11.83
N TRP A 78 6.20 1.74 -11.54
CA TRP A 78 6.92 1.69 -10.26
C TRP A 78 6.04 2.03 -9.06
N TRP A 79 5.14 3.02 -9.20
CA TRP A 79 4.16 3.35 -8.18
C TRP A 79 3.17 2.19 -7.95
N ALA A 80 2.66 1.58 -9.02
CA ALA A 80 1.75 0.43 -8.93
C ALA A 80 2.43 -0.79 -8.28
N TYR A 81 3.66 -1.14 -8.69
CA TYR A 81 4.42 -2.25 -8.10
C TYR A 81 4.73 -2.01 -6.63
N SER A 82 5.22 -0.83 -6.27
CA SER A 82 5.53 -0.50 -4.87
C SER A 82 4.27 -0.47 -4.01
N GLY A 83 3.16 0.08 -4.52
CA GLY A 83 1.85 0.01 -3.87
C GLY A 83 1.39 -1.43 -3.66
N ALA A 84 1.41 -2.26 -4.69
CA ALA A 84 1.05 -3.68 -4.61
C ALA A 84 1.92 -4.44 -3.60
N ALA A 85 3.24 -4.18 -3.58
CA ALA A 85 4.16 -4.80 -2.63
C ALA A 85 3.84 -4.45 -1.17
N VAL A 86 3.52 -3.17 -0.88
CA VAL A 86 3.13 -2.72 0.46
C VAL A 86 1.84 -3.40 0.92
N HIS A 87 0.84 -3.48 0.04
CA HIS A 87 -0.42 -4.12 0.40
C HIS A 87 -0.28 -5.65 0.53
N ALA A 88 0.54 -6.29 -0.30
CA ALA A 88 0.86 -7.71 -0.18
C ALA A 88 1.59 -8.00 1.14
N LEU A 89 2.53 -7.15 1.54
CA LEU A 89 3.21 -7.24 2.82
C LEU A 89 2.23 -7.09 3.99
N ALA A 90 1.31 -6.11 3.93
CA ALA A 90 0.26 -5.95 4.92
C ALA A 90 -0.59 -7.24 5.03
N PHE A 91 -1.04 -7.77 3.89
CA PHE A 91 -1.82 -9.01 3.85
C PHE A 91 -1.09 -10.19 4.48
N ILE A 92 0.20 -10.39 4.16
CA ILE A 92 1.02 -11.45 4.75
C ILE A 92 1.14 -11.27 6.26
N LEU A 93 1.42 -10.06 6.74
CA LEU A 93 1.51 -9.79 8.18
C LEU A 93 0.20 -10.10 8.88
N TYR A 94 -0.94 -9.69 8.31
CA TYR A 94 -2.26 -10.01 8.86
C TYR A 94 -2.50 -11.52 8.86
N PHE A 95 -2.18 -12.22 7.77
CA PHE A 95 -2.33 -13.67 7.70
C PHE A 95 -1.47 -14.39 8.75
N LEU A 96 -0.21 -13.98 8.93
CA LEU A 96 0.69 -14.54 9.94
C LEU A 96 0.24 -14.23 11.37
N THR A 97 -0.33 -13.05 11.59
CA THR A 97 -0.91 -12.70 12.90
C THR A 97 -2.22 -13.38 13.20
N TRP A 98 -2.89 -14.02 12.23
CA TRP A 98 -4.17 -14.71 12.43
C TRP A 98 -3.96 -15.92 13.35
N PRO A 99 -4.28 -15.84 14.64
CA PRO A 99 -4.07 -16.94 15.54
C PRO A 99 -5.38 -17.73 15.70
N GLU A 100 -5.30 -19.06 15.65
CA GLU A 100 -6.45 -19.93 15.91
C GLU A 100 -6.94 -19.85 17.38
N ASN A 101 -6.12 -19.30 18.30
CA ASN A 101 -6.37 -19.23 19.74
C ASN A 101 -6.37 -17.78 20.29
N LEU A 102 -7.10 -16.87 19.66
CA LEU A 102 -7.42 -15.57 20.26
C LEU A 102 -8.44 -15.76 21.39
N GLU A 103 -8.01 -16.22 22.57
CA GLU A 103 -8.87 -16.42 23.75
C GLU A 103 -9.53 -15.13 24.25
N VAL A 104 -9.11 -13.96 23.75
CA VAL A 104 -9.65 -12.65 24.13
C VAL A 104 -10.61 -12.14 23.06
N GLU A 105 -11.92 -12.30 23.26
CA GLU A 105 -12.99 -11.81 22.35
C GLU A 105 -12.79 -10.36 21.89
N LYS A 106 -12.25 -9.50 22.76
CA LYS A 106 -11.95 -8.10 22.43
C LYS A 106 -10.85 -7.97 21.36
N LEU A 107 -9.81 -8.79 21.45
CA LEU A 107 -8.68 -8.75 20.52
C LEU A 107 -9.09 -9.35 19.16
N ALA A 108 -9.94 -10.39 19.17
CA ALA A 108 -10.53 -10.95 17.94
C ALA A 108 -11.42 -9.94 17.20
N ARG A 109 -12.22 -9.16 17.93
CA ARG A 109 -13.06 -8.10 17.34
C ARG A 109 -12.21 -7.02 16.66
N ILE A 110 -11.18 -6.52 17.35
CA ILE A 110 -10.28 -5.50 16.80
C ILE A 110 -9.58 -6.03 15.54
N PHE A 111 -9.10 -7.27 15.59
CA PHE A 111 -8.42 -7.90 14.48
C PHE A 111 -9.31 -8.06 13.25
N ARG A 112 -10.55 -8.52 13.44
CA ARG A 112 -11.53 -8.66 12.36
C ARG A 112 -11.87 -7.32 11.71
N THR A 113 -11.98 -6.24 12.50
CA THR A 113 -12.20 -4.89 11.96
C THR A 113 -11.01 -4.43 11.14
N ILE A 114 -9.78 -4.61 11.64
CA ILE A 114 -8.58 -4.21 10.90
C ILE A 114 -8.45 -5.01 9.60
N LEU A 115 -8.66 -6.32 9.65
CA LEU A 115 -8.62 -7.17 8.45
C LEU A 115 -9.67 -6.75 7.42
N LEU A 116 -10.88 -6.42 7.86
CA LEU A 116 -11.94 -5.90 7.00
C LEU A 116 -11.49 -4.60 6.33
N VAL A 117 -10.93 -3.65 7.09
CA VAL A 117 -10.38 -2.39 6.53
C VAL A 117 -9.28 -2.69 5.51
N THR A 118 -8.37 -3.61 5.80
CA THR A 118 -7.29 -4.01 4.88
C THR A 118 -7.85 -4.61 3.59
N ILE A 119 -8.88 -5.46 3.66
CA ILE A 119 -9.53 -6.03 2.46
C ILE A 119 -10.21 -4.94 1.63
N PHE A 120 -10.92 -4.00 2.27
CA PHE A 120 -11.54 -2.90 1.55
C PHE A 120 -10.52 -1.98 0.89
N ASP A 121 -9.39 -1.73 1.56
CA ASP A 121 -8.29 -0.91 1.02
C ASP A 121 -7.59 -1.62 -0.16
N LEU A 122 -7.20 -2.88 0.01
CA LEU A 122 -6.68 -3.75 -1.06
C LEU A 122 -7.64 -3.83 -2.25
N GLY A 123 -8.92 -4.07 -1.97
CA GLY A 123 -9.97 -4.18 -2.97
C GLY A 123 -10.18 -2.87 -3.72
N GLY A 124 -10.20 -1.74 -3.01
CA GLY A 124 -10.28 -0.40 -3.59
C GLY A 124 -9.07 -0.08 -4.46
N PHE A 125 -7.86 -0.43 -4.00
CA PHE A 125 -6.64 -0.28 -4.78
C PHE A 125 -6.68 -1.13 -6.07
N ALA A 126 -6.98 -2.42 -5.95
CA ALA A 126 -7.06 -3.34 -7.09
C ALA A 126 -8.14 -2.92 -8.11
N LEU A 127 -9.32 -2.51 -7.63
CA LEU A 127 -10.41 -2.00 -8.47
C LEU A 127 -9.95 -0.75 -9.23
N THR A 128 -9.28 0.18 -8.55
CA THR A 128 -8.77 1.40 -9.18
C THR A 128 -7.76 1.07 -10.27
N GLN A 129 -6.79 0.17 -10.02
CA GLN A 129 -5.83 -0.26 -11.05
C GLN A 129 -6.53 -0.92 -12.25
N THR A 130 -7.54 -1.75 -11.99
CA THR A 130 -8.30 -2.42 -13.05
C THR A 130 -9.10 -1.42 -13.89
N LEU A 131 -9.77 -0.46 -13.26
CA LEU A 131 -10.51 0.60 -13.95
C LEU A 131 -9.58 1.44 -14.82
N MET A 132 -8.42 1.85 -14.30
CA MET A 132 -7.41 2.58 -15.07
C MET A 132 -6.90 1.78 -16.26
N ALA A 133 -6.62 0.49 -16.08
CA ALA A 133 -6.22 -0.39 -17.18
C ALA A 133 -7.32 -0.48 -18.25
N THR A 134 -8.59 -0.59 -17.86
CA THR A 134 -9.71 -0.62 -18.81
C THR A 134 -9.91 0.72 -19.53
N GLN A 135 -9.76 1.85 -18.86
CA GLN A 135 -9.86 3.18 -19.47
C GLN A 135 -8.76 3.38 -20.52
N ASN A 136 -7.52 3.01 -20.20
CA ASN A 136 -6.40 3.06 -21.15
C ASN A 136 -6.62 2.15 -22.37
N LEU A 137 -7.34 1.04 -22.24
CA LEU A 137 -7.70 0.17 -23.37
C LEU A 137 -8.82 0.77 -24.24
N ILE A 138 -9.76 1.51 -23.65
CA ILE A 138 -10.91 2.09 -24.34
C ILE A 138 -10.52 3.40 -25.05
N GLU A 139 -9.62 4.19 -24.46
CA GLU A 139 -9.17 5.47 -25.03
C GLU A 139 -8.15 5.32 -26.18
N MET A 140 -7.70 4.11 -26.52
CA MET A 140 -6.87 3.92 -27.72
C MET A 140 -7.72 4.15 -28.99
N PRO A 141 -7.46 5.20 -29.79
CA PRO A 141 -8.02 5.28 -31.14
C PRO A 141 -7.48 4.08 -31.93
N GLY A 142 -8.37 3.37 -32.63
CA GLY A 142 -8.17 2.04 -33.22
C GLY A 142 -7.06 1.86 -34.28
N VAL A 143 -6.08 2.76 -34.36
CA VAL A 143 -4.95 2.72 -35.31
C VAL A 143 -3.72 2.00 -34.73
N PHE A 144 -3.55 1.93 -33.40
CA PHE A 144 -2.36 1.31 -32.77
C PHE A 144 -2.52 -0.15 -32.33
N ARG A 145 -3.68 -0.77 -32.58
CA ARG A 145 -3.99 -2.16 -32.15
C ARG A 145 -3.08 -3.23 -32.76
N ASN A 146 -2.32 -2.91 -33.83
CA ASN A 146 -1.48 -3.86 -34.55
C ASN A 146 0.03 -3.75 -34.28
N THR A 147 0.50 -2.88 -33.39
CA THR A 147 1.96 -2.65 -33.21
C THR A 147 2.53 -3.14 -31.88
N ILE A 148 1.70 -3.57 -30.93
CA ILE A 148 2.15 -4.09 -29.61
C ILE A 148 1.73 -5.56 -29.44
N VAL A 149 1.86 -6.35 -30.50
CA VAL A 149 1.97 -7.81 -30.43
C VAL A 149 3.20 -8.23 -31.23
N VAL A 150 4.37 -7.81 -30.76
CA VAL A 150 5.67 -8.50 -30.92
C VAL A 150 6.49 -8.23 -29.67
#